data_AF-A0A8I3WNN1-F1
#
_entry.id   AF-A0A8I3WNN1-F1
#
_cell.length_a   1.000
_cell.length_b   1.000
_cell.length_c   1.000
_cell.angle_alpha   90.00
_cell.angle_beta   90.00
_cell.angle_gamma   90.00
#
_symmetry.space_group_name_H-M   'P 1'
#
loop_
_entity.id
_entity.type
_entity.pdbx_description
1 polymer ?
#
loop_
_entity_poly.entity_id
_entity_poly.type
_entity_poly.pdbx_seq_one_letter_code
_entity_poly.pdbx_strand_id
1 'polypeptide(L)'
;MWDYVKRPNLCLIGVPEEDKENESKLENTLQDIIQENFPHLARQASTQIQEIQRTPQRYSAGIATPRHIFVRFNKVEIKEKILKAAREKGRLTHKGKPIRLTADLSAETLQARREWGPIFNILKEKNFQPRVSYPAKLSFRSEGKIKSFANKQVLRDFVTTRPALQELLKEALHIERNNQYQPFQNHTK
;
A
#
# COMPACT_ATOMS: atom_id res chain seq x y z
N MET A 1 -9.44 1.98 14.10
CA MET A 1 -8.55 1.55 15.21
C MET A 1 -7.43 0.63 14.73
N TRP A 2 -7.74 -0.41 13.92
CA TRP A 2 -6.74 -1.34 13.39
C TRP A 2 -5.62 -0.73 12.54
N ASP A 3 -5.90 0.30 11.74
CA ASP A 3 -4.85 0.96 10.94
C ASP A 3 -3.76 1.63 11.77
N TYR A 4 -4.07 2.05 13.01
CA TYR A 4 -3.08 2.62 13.91
C TYR A 4 -2.12 1.55 14.41
N VAL A 5 -2.66 0.39 14.80
CA VAL A 5 -1.89 -0.78 15.27
C VAL A 5 -1.01 -1.34 14.15
N LYS A 6 -1.53 -1.36 12.92
CA LYS A 6 -0.81 -1.85 11.73
C LYS A 6 0.12 -0.81 11.09
N ARG A 7 0.11 0.43 11.58
CA ARG A 7 0.93 1.51 11.01
C ARG A 7 2.43 1.18 10.95
N PRO A 8 3.07 0.49 11.91
CA PRO A 8 4.47 0.09 11.78
C PRO A 8 4.70 -1.16 10.89
N ASN A 9 3.64 -1.82 10.40
CA ASN A 9 3.76 -3.10 9.73
C ASN A 9 4.07 -2.96 8.23
N LEU A 10 5.04 -3.74 7.77
CA LEU A 10 5.41 -3.95 6.36
C LEU A 10 5.02 -5.38 5.96
N CYS A 11 4.49 -5.54 4.75
CA CYS A 11 4.14 -6.83 4.18
C CYS A 11 5.05 -7.15 2.98
N LEU A 12 5.72 -8.30 3.03
CA LEU A 12 6.55 -8.84 1.96
C LEU A 12 5.80 -9.95 1.24
N ILE A 13 5.82 -9.90 -0.09
CA ILE A 13 5.11 -10.84 -0.98
C ILE A 13 6.10 -11.42 -1.98
N GLY A 14 6.00 -12.74 -2.22
CA GLY A 14 6.83 -13.45 -3.19
C GLY A 14 8.14 -14.00 -2.64
N VAL A 15 8.32 -14.00 -1.32
CA VAL A 15 9.49 -14.60 -0.67
C VAL A 15 9.29 -16.12 -0.55
N PRO A 16 10.13 -16.97 -1.15
CA PRO A 16 10.01 -18.44 -1.10
C PRO A 16 9.95 -18.97 0.34
N GLU A 17 9.25 -20.07 0.58
CA GLU A 17 9.22 -20.72 1.89
C GLU A 17 10.44 -21.63 2.07
N GLU A 18 10.99 -21.69 3.28
CA GLU A 18 12.05 -22.63 3.66
C GLU A 18 11.54 -23.66 4.70
N ASP A 19 11.97 -24.92 4.60
CA ASP A 19 11.47 -26.04 5.43
C ASP A 19 11.67 -25.85 6.95
N LYS A 20 12.60 -24.96 7.34
CA LYS A 20 12.91 -24.61 8.73
C LYS A 20 12.93 -23.11 8.91
N GLU A 21 11.86 -22.40 8.55
CA GLU A 21 11.73 -20.97 8.84
C GLU A 21 11.59 -20.72 10.34
N ASN A 22 12.46 -19.86 10.87
CA ASN A 22 12.37 -19.29 12.20
C ASN A 22 12.51 -17.76 12.09
N GLU A 23 12.24 -17.03 13.18
CA GLU A 23 12.29 -15.57 13.19
C GLU A 23 13.66 -15.05 12.74
N SER A 24 14.76 -15.61 13.22
CA SER A 24 16.12 -15.16 12.85
C SER A 24 16.44 -15.34 11.36
N LYS A 25 15.95 -16.40 10.72
CA LYS A 25 16.08 -16.55 9.25
C LYS A 25 15.24 -15.55 8.49
N LEU A 26 14.05 -15.23 8.97
CA LEU A 26 13.22 -14.18 8.36
C LEU A 26 13.89 -12.81 8.50
N GLU A 27 14.51 -12.52 9.65
CA GLU A 27 15.30 -11.30 9.84
C GLU A 27 16.47 -11.23 8.87
N ASN A 28 17.25 -12.31 8.74
CA ASN A 28 18.34 -12.38 7.77
C ASN A 28 17.85 -12.19 6.33
N THR A 29 16.71 -12.81 5.98
CA THR A 29 16.08 -12.64 4.66
C THR A 29 15.70 -11.18 4.40
N LEU A 30 15.13 -10.49 5.40
CA LEU A 30 14.81 -9.07 5.27
C LEU A 30 16.09 -8.23 5.12
N GLN A 31 17.16 -8.56 5.85
CA GLN A 31 18.44 -7.90 5.73
C GLN A 31 19.03 -8.07 4.33
N ASP A 32 19.02 -9.30 3.79
CA ASP A 32 19.48 -9.60 2.43
C ASP A 32 18.68 -8.79 1.39
N ILE A 33 17.36 -8.74 1.53
CA ILE A 33 16.49 -7.92 0.66
C ILE A 33 16.86 -6.44 0.73
N ILE A 34 17.08 -5.91 1.93
CA ILE A 34 17.41 -4.49 2.09
C ILE A 34 18.82 -4.20 1.60
N GLN A 35 19.79 -5.10 1.77
CA GLN A 35 21.13 -4.93 1.22
C GLN A 35 21.13 -4.99 -0.32
N GLU A 36 20.43 -5.96 -0.89
CA GLU A 36 20.29 -6.13 -2.35
C GLU A 36 19.59 -4.92 -2.99
N ASN A 37 18.64 -4.29 -2.27
CA ASN A 37 17.81 -3.23 -2.85
C ASN A 37 18.13 -1.81 -2.42
N PHE A 38 18.50 -1.61 -1.16
CA PHE A 38 18.65 -0.32 -0.49
C PHE A 38 19.85 -0.35 0.51
N PRO A 39 21.09 -0.53 0.03
CA PRO A 39 22.25 -0.72 0.92
C PRO A 39 22.44 0.43 1.93
N HIS A 40 22.04 1.65 1.56
CA HIS A 40 22.08 2.83 2.44
C HIS A 40 21.12 2.75 3.64
N LEU A 41 20.06 1.93 3.59
CA LEU A 41 19.11 1.74 4.69
C LEU A 41 19.42 0.52 5.56
N ALA A 42 20.34 -0.34 5.13
CA ALA A 42 20.49 -1.66 5.74
C ALA A 42 20.92 -1.62 7.20
N ARG A 43 21.84 -0.72 7.57
CA ARG A 43 22.26 -0.50 8.96
C ARG A 43 21.11 0.00 9.85
N GLN A 44 20.18 0.76 9.28
CA GLN A 44 19.10 1.39 10.05
C GLN A 44 17.91 0.44 10.23
N ALA A 45 17.63 -0.39 9.23
CA ALA A 45 16.49 -1.28 9.23
C ALA A 45 16.68 -2.48 10.16
N SER A 46 17.87 -3.08 10.20
CA SER A 46 18.15 -4.27 11.01
C SER A 46 17.96 -4.04 12.52
N THR A 47 18.34 -2.87 13.03
CA THR A 47 18.25 -2.55 14.47
C THR A 47 16.83 -2.17 14.94
N GLN A 48 15.90 -1.94 14.02
CA GLN A 48 14.58 -1.39 14.34
C GLN A 48 13.42 -2.36 14.11
N ILE A 49 13.72 -3.64 13.87
CA ILE A 49 12.71 -4.70 13.81
C ILE A 49 12.22 -4.98 15.24
N GLN A 50 10.91 -5.03 15.41
CA GLN A 50 10.25 -5.42 16.65
C GLN A 50 9.86 -6.90 16.62
N GLU A 51 9.30 -7.33 15.49
CA GLU A 51 8.75 -8.66 15.30
C GLU A 51 8.73 -8.96 13.81
N ILE A 52 8.98 -10.21 13.45
CA ILE A 52 8.84 -10.70 12.07
C ILE A 52 8.20 -12.07 12.07
N GLN A 53 7.16 -12.23 11.28
CA GLN A 53 6.44 -13.50 11.21
C GLN A 53 5.81 -13.72 9.86
N ARG A 54 5.65 -14.99 9.48
CA ARG A 54 4.80 -15.39 8.36
C ARG A 54 3.36 -15.44 8.80
N THR A 55 2.44 -15.21 7.86
CA THR A 55 1.03 -15.50 8.10
C THR A 55 0.86 -16.97 8.52
N PRO A 56 0.06 -17.26 9.56
CA PRO A 56 -0.20 -18.63 9.99
C PRO A 56 -0.69 -19.49 8.83
N GLN A 57 -0.23 -20.73 8.78
CA GLN A 57 -0.69 -21.70 7.80
C GLN A 57 -2.17 -22.00 8.07
N ARG A 58 -3.05 -21.69 7.11
CA ARG A 58 -4.43 -22.16 7.16
C ARG A 58 -4.43 -23.62 6.71
N TYR A 59 -5.02 -24.51 7.51
CA TYR A 59 -5.21 -25.92 7.18
C TYR A 59 -6.20 -26.08 6.02
N SER A 60 -5.77 -25.72 4.83
CA SER A 60 -6.42 -26.03 3.56
C SER A 60 -5.30 -26.12 2.53
N ALA A 61 -4.96 -27.36 2.16
CA ALA A 61 -3.95 -27.66 1.15
C ALA A 61 -4.32 -27.00 -0.19
N GLY A 62 -3.34 -26.40 -0.88
CA GLY A 62 -3.49 -26.02 -2.29
C GLY A 62 -3.12 -24.58 -2.68
N ILE A 63 -2.27 -23.87 -1.93
CA ILE A 63 -1.76 -22.56 -2.39
C ILE A 63 -0.31 -22.73 -2.90
N ALA A 64 -0.11 -22.59 -4.21
CA ALA A 64 1.20 -22.63 -4.87
C ALA A 64 2.02 -21.33 -4.68
N THR A 65 1.45 -20.30 -4.06
CA THR A 65 2.12 -19.02 -3.79
C THR A 65 2.69 -18.99 -2.38
N PRO A 66 3.94 -18.53 -2.17
CA PRO A 66 4.49 -18.40 -0.82
C PRO A 66 3.66 -17.47 0.07
N ARG A 67 3.53 -17.80 1.36
CA ARG A 67 2.81 -16.98 2.35
C ARG A 67 3.38 -15.56 2.47
N HIS A 68 2.60 -14.61 2.97
CA HIS A 68 3.14 -13.27 3.24
C HIS A 68 3.97 -13.24 4.52
N ILE A 69 4.99 -12.37 4.55
CA ILE A 69 5.75 -12.07 5.76
C ILE A 69 5.34 -10.69 6.24
N PHE A 70 4.97 -10.59 7.51
CA PHE A 70 4.72 -9.33 8.19
C PHE A 70 5.93 -8.97 9.06
N VAL A 71 6.40 -7.74 8.89
CA VAL A 71 7.49 -7.16 9.67
C VAL A 71 6.94 -5.97 10.42
N ARG A 72 7.06 -5.98 11.74
CA ARG A 72 6.71 -4.84 12.58
C ARG A 72 7.98 -4.07 12.94
N PHE A 73 8.01 -2.78 12.65
CA PHE A 73 9.12 -1.90 13.02
C PHE A 73 8.82 -1.13 14.31
N ASN A 74 9.85 -0.85 15.11
CA ASN A 74 9.75 0.01 16.29
C ASN A 74 9.36 1.46 15.94
N LYS A 75 9.83 1.95 14.77
CA LYS A 75 9.54 3.30 14.28
C LYS A 75 8.89 3.27 12.91
N VAL A 76 7.75 3.96 12.78
CA VAL A 76 7.01 4.09 11.51
C VAL A 76 7.84 4.77 10.42
N GLU A 77 8.75 5.67 10.80
CA GLU A 77 9.61 6.40 9.86
C GLU A 77 10.48 5.48 9.01
N ILE A 78 10.99 4.39 9.58
CA ILE A 78 11.81 3.41 8.83
C ILE A 78 10.99 2.72 7.76
N LYS A 79 9.81 2.24 8.14
CA LYS A 79 8.88 1.60 7.22
C LYS A 79 8.52 2.54 6.07
N GLU A 80 8.24 3.80 6.36
CA GLU A 80 7.93 4.80 5.33
C GLU A 80 9.11 5.09 4.40
N LYS A 81 10.34 5.16 4.93
CA LYS A 81 11.56 5.28 4.11
C LYS A 81 11.77 4.08 3.19
N ILE A 82 11.61 2.86 3.70
CA ILE A 82 11.72 1.62 2.90
C ILE A 82 10.68 1.61 1.79
N LEU A 83 9.41 1.90 2.10
CA LEU A 83 8.34 1.95 1.10
C LEU A 83 8.55 3.07 0.06
N LYS A 84 9.17 4.19 0.46
CA LYS A 84 9.54 5.26 -0.46
C LYS A 84 10.65 4.81 -1.41
N ALA A 85 11.74 4.26 -0.88
CA ALA A 85 12.86 3.74 -1.67
C ALA A 85 12.40 2.62 -2.63
N ALA A 86 11.49 1.75 -2.16
CA ALA A 86 10.86 0.71 -2.98
C ALA A 86 10.11 1.26 -4.20
N ARG A 87 9.37 2.36 -4.02
CA ARG A 87 8.64 3.00 -5.11
C ARG A 87 9.58 3.70 -6.10
N GLU A 88 10.66 4.31 -5.60
CA GLU A 88 11.67 4.97 -6.43
C GLU A 88 12.46 3.96 -7.26
N LYS A 89 12.78 2.79 -6.69
CA LYS A 89 13.47 1.70 -7.40
C LYS A 89 12.56 0.97 -8.40
N GLY A 90 11.28 0.80 -8.07
CA GLY A 90 10.29 0.13 -8.92
C GLY A 90 10.37 -1.40 -8.86
N ARG A 91 11.44 -2.01 -9.38
CA ARG A 91 11.64 -3.48 -9.37
C ARG A 91 12.49 -3.90 -8.19
N LEU A 92 11.93 -4.75 -7.34
CA LEU A 92 12.60 -5.33 -6.18
C LEU A 92 12.89 -6.80 -6.42
N THR A 93 14.06 -7.25 -5.98
CA THR A 93 14.49 -8.64 -6.12
C THR A 93 14.99 -9.21 -4.80
N HIS A 94 14.90 -10.53 -4.67
CA HIS A 94 15.53 -11.31 -3.62
C HIS A 94 16.12 -12.56 -4.27
N LYS A 95 17.45 -12.74 -4.20
CA LYS A 95 18.13 -13.88 -4.85
C LYS A 95 17.74 -14.00 -6.34
N GLY A 96 17.64 -12.86 -7.03
CA GLY A 96 17.25 -12.76 -8.44
C GLY A 96 15.75 -12.92 -8.75
N LYS A 97 14.90 -13.26 -7.77
CA LYS A 97 13.44 -13.40 -7.95
C LYS A 97 12.71 -12.09 -7.63
N PRO A 98 11.68 -11.69 -8.39
CA PRO A 98 10.94 -10.47 -8.11
C PRO A 98 10.11 -10.59 -6.83
N ILE A 99 10.16 -9.56 -5.99
CA ILE A 99 9.37 -9.46 -4.75
C ILE A 99 8.57 -8.16 -4.73
N ARG A 100 7.59 -8.06 -3.82
CA ARG A 100 6.81 -6.84 -3.60
C ARG A 100 6.79 -6.46 -2.13
N LEU A 101 7.01 -5.17 -1.86
CA LEU A 101 6.87 -4.56 -0.54
C LEU A 101 5.60 -3.70 -0.50
N THR A 102 4.75 -3.95 0.48
CA THR A 102 3.47 -3.25 0.64
C THR A 102 3.25 -2.84 2.09
N ALA A 103 2.44 -1.80 2.31
CA ALA A 103 2.01 -1.44 3.66
C ALA A 103 0.88 -2.38 4.11
N ASP A 104 0.92 -2.86 5.36
CA ASP A 104 -0.22 -3.55 5.96
C ASP A 104 -1.27 -2.50 6.36
N LEU A 105 -2.48 -2.65 5.81
CA LEU A 105 -3.61 -1.74 5.96
C LEU A 105 -4.86 -2.57 6.24
N SER A 106 -5.85 -1.97 6.90
CA SER A 106 -7.16 -2.57 7.08
C SER A 106 -7.89 -2.76 5.74
N ALA A 107 -8.89 -3.65 5.72
CA ALA A 107 -9.68 -3.90 4.52
C ALA A 107 -10.44 -2.63 4.09
N GLU A 108 -10.95 -1.87 5.07
CA GLU A 108 -11.66 -0.60 4.87
C GLU A 108 -10.73 0.44 4.24
N THR A 109 -9.51 0.57 4.76
CA THR A 109 -8.52 1.51 4.20
C THR A 109 -8.03 1.08 2.82
N LEU A 110 -7.87 -0.23 2.57
CA LEU A 110 -7.56 -0.74 1.24
C LEU A 110 -8.68 -0.43 0.25
N GLN A 111 -9.95 -0.58 0.67
CA GLN A 111 -11.10 -0.26 -0.17
C GLN A 111 -11.17 1.24 -0.49
N ALA A 112 -11.03 2.11 0.52
CA ALA A 112 -10.97 3.55 0.32
C ALA A 112 -9.81 3.98 -0.62
N ARG A 113 -8.69 3.24 -0.64
CA ARG A 113 -7.61 3.47 -1.61
C ARG A 113 -7.95 3.05 -3.04
N ARG A 114 -8.73 1.98 -3.21
CA ARG A 114 -9.19 1.53 -4.53
C ARG A 114 -10.18 2.52 -5.14
N GLU A 115 -11.02 3.12 -4.31
CA GLU A 115 -11.93 4.18 -4.71
C GLU A 115 -11.21 5.40 -5.30
N TRP A 116 -9.97 5.68 -4.86
CA TRP A 116 -9.12 6.71 -5.47
C TRP A 116 -8.53 6.33 -6.83
N GLY A 117 -8.56 5.05 -7.23
CA GLY A 117 -7.90 4.54 -8.43
C GLY A 117 -8.22 5.30 -9.72
N PRO A 118 -9.51 5.46 -10.10
CA PRO A 118 -9.90 6.22 -11.28
C PRO A 118 -9.39 7.68 -11.25
N ILE A 119 -9.58 8.36 -10.11
CA ILE A 119 -9.16 9.75 -9.91
C ILE A 119 -7.64 9.89 -9.99
N PHE A 120 -6.91 8.96 -9.38
CA PHE A 120 -5.45 8.94 -9.38
C PHE A 120 -4.89 8.82 -10.79
N ASN A 121 -5.47 7.95 -11.63
CA ASN A 121 -5.03 7.75 -13.00
C ASN A 121 -5.21 9.03 -13.84
N ILE A 122 -6.38 9.66 -13.77
CA ILE A 122 -6.65 10.92 -14.49
C ILE A 122 -5.67 12.02 -14.06
N LEU A 123 -5.47 12.19 -12.74
CA LEU A 123 -4.52 13.18 -12.22
C LEU A 123 -3.08 12.88 -12.64
N LYS A 124 -2.71 11.60 -12.76
CA LYS A 124 -1.38 11.18 -13.21
C LYS A 124 -1.17 11.51 -14.68
N GLU A 125 -2.14 11.21 -15.54
CA GLU A 125 -2.10 11.54 -16.98
C GLU A 125 -1.97 13.04 -17.24
N LYS A 126 -2.61 13.86 -16.40
CA LYS A 126 -2.53 15.33 -16.50
C LYS A 126 -1.38 15.95 -15.70
N ASN A 127 -0.40 15.16 -15.26
CA ASN A 127 0.82 15.61 -14.59
C ASN A 127 0.61 16.38 -13.27
N PHE A 128 -0.49 16.13 -12.54
CA PHE A 128 -0.76 16.76 -11.24
C PHE A 128 0.08 16.19 -10.07
N GLN A 129 0.95 15.22 -10.36
CA GLN A 129 1.82 14.53 -9.39
C GLN A 129 1.02 13.95 -8.20
N PRO A 130 -0.02 13.13 -8.44
CA PRO A 130 -0.86 12.61 -7.37
C PRO A 130 -0.08 11.65 -6.45
N ARG A 131 -0.41 11.67 -5.16
CA ARG A 131 0.14 10.79 -4.12
C ARG A 131 -0.96 10.33 -3.17
N VAL A 132 -1.05 9.03 -2.95
CA VAL A 132 -1.93 8.44 -1.92
C VAL A 132 -1.11 8.16 -0.66
N SER A 133 -1.43 8.88 0.41
CA SER A 133 -0.77 8.80 1.71
C SER A 133 -1.63 8.09 2.75
N TYR A 134 -1.05 7.77 3.90
CA TYR A 134 -1.76 7.10 4.99
C TYR A 134 -2.84 8.01 5.61
N PRO A 135 -4.00 7.44 6.03
CA PRO A 135 -4.45 6.08 5.79
C PRO A 135 -4.97 5.87 4.36
N ALA A 136 -5.76 6.80 3.83
CA ALA A 136 -6.24 6.81 2.43
C ALA A 136 -6.42 8.25 1.92
N LYS A 137 -5.44 9.11 2.14
CA LYS A 137 -5.52 10.53 1.74
C LYS A 137 -4.94 10.73 0.33
N LEU A 138 -5.75 11.20 -0.61
CA LEU A 138 -5.26 11.61 -1.93
C LEU A 138 -4.69 13.01 -1.83
N SER A 139 -3.53 13.24 -2.42
CA SER A 139 -2.91 14.56 -2.52
C SER A 139 -2.39 14.82 -3.91
N PHE A 140 -2.47 16.06 -4.38
CA PHE A 140 -1.91 16.47 -5.67
C PHE A 140 -1.61 17.97 -5.65
N ARG A 141 -0.78 18.42 -6.60
CA ARG A 141 -0.42 19.83 -6.71
C ARG A 141 -1.53 20.59 -7.43
N SER A 142 -2.07 21.65 -6.82
CA SER A 142 -3.05 22.55 -7.43
C SER A 142 -2.67 23.98 -7.09
N GLU A 143 -2.65 24.87 -8.09
CA GLU A 143 -2.30 26.30 -7.90
C GLU A 143 -0.95 26.48 -7.16
N GLY A 144 0.05 25.66 -7.48
CA GLY A 144 1.37 25.69 -6.85
C GLY A 144 1.45 25.12 -5.42
N LYS A 145 0.33 24.71 -4.81
CA LYS A 145 0.28 24.14 -3.45
C LYS A 145 -0.13 22.67 -3.47
N ILE A 146 0.40 21.87 -2.54
CA ILE A 146 -0.07 20.49 -2.36
C ILE A 146 -1.38 20.53 -1.56
N LYS A 147 -2.45 20.02 -2.15
CA LYS A 147 -3.74 19.84 -1.46
C LYS A 147 -3.91 18.36 -1.12
N SER A 148 -4.51 18.09 0.03
CA SER A 148 -4.72 16.73 0.54
C SER A 148 -6.19 16.54 0.94
N PHE A 149 -6.77 15.42 0.53
CA PHE A 149 -8.19 15.10 0.64
C PHE A 149 -8.35 13.77 1.37
N ALA A 150 -9.13 13.76 2.45
CA ALA A 150 -9.35 12.56 3.25
C ALA A 150 -10.37 11.60 2.65
N ASN A 151 -11.35 12.12 1.91
CA ASN A 151 -12.39 11.36 1.23
C ASN A 151 -12.83 12.10 -0.04
N LYS A 152 -13.64 11.43 -0.87
CA LYS A 152 -14.15 11.98 -2.12
C LYS A 152 -15.08 13.17 -1.91
N GLN A 153 -15.81 13.25 -0.80
CA GLN A 153 -16.73 14.36 -0.55
C GLN A 153 -15.99 15.68 -0.42
N VAL A 154 -14.92 15.71 0.37
CA VAL A 154 -14.07 16.92 0.49
C VAL A 154 -13.41 17.28 -0.84
N LEU A 155 -13.08 16.29 -1.68
CA LEU A 155 -12.61 16.58 -3.05
C LEU A 155 -13.73 17.18 -3.91
N ARG A 156 -14.97 16.68 -3.83
CA ARG A 156 -16.13 17.26 -4.53
C ARG A 156 -16.32 18.72 -4.16
N ASP A 157 -16.34 19.03 -2.87
CA ASP A 157 -16.50 20.39 -2.37
C ASP A 157 -15.36 21.32 -2.81
N PHE A 158 -14.16 20.77 -3.07
CA PHE A 158 -13.01 21.53 -3.58
C PHE A 158 -13.07 21.79 -5.09
N VAL A 159 -13.64 20.87 -5.88
CA VAL A 159 -13.74 21.03 -7.34
C VAL A 159 -14.94 21.86 -7.77
N THR A 160 -16.00 21.98 -6.95
CA THR A 160 -17.20 22.78 -7.28
C THR A 160 -16.89 24.24 -7.55
N THR A 161 -15.84 24.78 -6.93
CA THR A 161 -15.39 26.16 -7.16
C THR A 161 -14.35 26.27 -8.29
N ARG A 162 -14.05 25.19 -9.01
CA ARG A 162 -12.97 25.08 -10.01
C ARG A 162 -13.44 24.37 -11.28
N PRO A 163 -14.02 25.10 -12.25
CA PRO A 163 -14.64 24.50 -13.44
C PRO A 163 -13.73 23.54 -14.23
N ALA A 164 -12.46 23.90 -14.45
CA ALA A 164 -11.52 23.06 -15.19
C ALA A 164 -11.22 21.73 -14.48
N LEU A 165 -11.13 21.75 -13.15
CA LEU A 165 -10.86 20.56 -12.35
C LEU A 165 -12.13 19.71 -12.17
N GLN A 166 -13.29 20.36 -12.13
CA GLN A 166 -14.59 19.70 -12.09
C GLN A 166 -14.86 18.92 -13.38
N GLU A 167 -14.65 19.53 -14.56
CA GLU A 167 -14.80 18.84 -15.84
C GLU A 167 -13.79 17.70 -15.99
N LEU A 168 -12.54 17.90 -15.56
CA LEU A 168 -11.53 16.85 -15.62
C LEU A 168 -11.90 15.61 -14.79
N LEU A 169 -12.47 15.80 -13.60
CA LEU A 169 -12.79 14.72 -12.66
C LEU A 169 -14.25 14.29 -12.71
N LYS A 170 -15.04 14.83 -13.64
CA LYS A 170 -16.50 14.64 -13.72
C LYS A 170 -16.89 13.18 -13.80
N GLU A 171 -16.26 12.42 -14.69
CA GLU A 171 -16.53 10.99 -14.88
C GLU A 171 -16.17 10.18 -13.63
N ALA A 172 -14.95 10.36 -13.11
CA ALA A 172 -14.48 9.64 -11.93
C ALA A 172 -15.27 9.96 -10.64
N LEU A 173 -15.86 11.16 -10.56
CA LEU A 173 -16.73 11.56 -9.44
C LEU A 173 -18.18 11.11 -9.61
N HIS A 174 -18.64 10.82 -10.83
CA HIS A 174 -20.02 10.46 -11.19
C HIS A 174 -20.28 8.95 -11.30
N ILE A 175 -19.27 8.13 -11.65
CA ILE A 175 -19.39 6.67 -11.84
C ILE A 175 -20.00 5.93 -10.63
N GLU A 176 -19.98 6.50 -9.43
CA GLU A 176 -20.54 5.86 -8.22
C GLU A 176 -22.00 6.20 -7.90
N ARG A 177 -22.64 7.19 -8.55
CA ARG A 177 -24.07 7.44 -8.31
C ARG A 177 -24.92 6.22 -8.71
N ASN A 178 -24.43 5.44 -9.68
CA ASN A 178 -25.09 4.24 -10.20
C ASN A 178 -24.71 2.95 -9.43
N ASN A 179 -23.65 2.97 -8.62
CA ASN A 179 -23.21 1.79 -7.84
C ASN A 179 -23.83 1.73 -6.43
N GLN A 180 -24.67 2.68 -6.06
CA GLN A 180 -25.36 2.68 -4.75
C GLN A 180 -26.54 1.70 -4.64
N TYR A 181 -26.83 0.88 -5.66
CA TYR A 181 -27.74 -0.26 -5.52
C TYR A 181 -27.28 -1.44 -6.39
N GLN A 182 -26.47 -2.33 -5.83
CA GLN A 182 -26.56 -3.75 -6.16
C GLN A 182 -26.54 -4.55 -4.86
N PRO A 183 -27.70 -5.05 -4.37
CA PRO A 183 -27.68 -6.02 -3.31
C PRO A 183 -27.00 -7.29 -3.84
N PHE A 184 -25.98 -7.75 -3.13
CA PHE A 184 -25.38 -9.06 -3.33
C PHE A 184 -26.49 -10.11 -3.29
N GLN A 185 -26.83 -10.71 -4.43
CA GLN A 185 -27.69 -11.88 -4.45
C GLN A 185 -26.87 -13.07 -3.96
N ASN A 186 -27.12 -13.48 -2.71
CA ASN A 186 -26.66 -14.75 -2.19
C ASN A 186 -27.47 -15.85 -2.89
N HIS A 187 -26.85 -16.55 -3.85
CA HIS A 187 -27.40 -17.81 -4.33
C HIS A 187 -26.96 -18.94 -3.40
N THR A 188 -27.87 -19.34 -2.52
CA THR A 188 -27.85 -20.66 -1.88
C THR A 188 -28.47 -21.65 -2.86
N LYS A 189 -27.73 -22.71 -3.18
CA LYS A 189 -28.29 -24.03 -3.53
C LYS A 189 -27.49 -25.06 -2.77
#